data_AF-A0A932BGH2-F1
#
_entry.id   AF-A0A932BGH2-F1
#
_cell.length_a   1.000
_cell.length_b   1.000
_cell.length_c   1.000
_cell.angle_alpha   90.00
_cell.angle_beta   90.00
_cell.angle_gamma   90.00
#
_symmetry.space_group_name_H-M   'P 1'
#
loop_
_entity.id
_entity.type
_entity.pdbx_description
1 polymer ?
#
loop_
_entity_poly.entity_id
_entity_poly.type
_entity_poly.pdbx_seq_one_letter_code
_entity_poly.pdbx_strand_id
1 'polypeptide(L)'
;MVGTADLIAQMSDRMYLEKCRDFLYDEFVWGGIAREKLLDGREVVNYRSAEDLIVKTPDYYERVARTRIDRKLGSVDRYAEAHFGGANLYQSAIANTMLFLRHVIDDDDLARLRRICYSLSAKAAEG
;
A
#
# COMPACT_ATOMS: atom_id res chain seq x y z
N MET A 1 3.53 18.75 3.23
CA MET A 1 4.47 18.25 2.20
C MET A 1 5.01 16.87 2.54
N VAL A 2 5.69 16.67 3.68
CA VAL A 2 6.32 15.37 4.02
C VAL A 2 5.33 14.20 4.01
N GLY A 3 4.15 14.34 4.61
CA GLY A 3 3.16 13.25 4.61
C GLY A 3 2.60 12.89 3.23
N THR A 4 2.60 13.81 2.27
CA THR A 4 2.22 13.50 0.86
C THR A 4 3.35 12.79 0.17
N ALA A 5 4.57 13.30 0.35
CA ALA A 5 5.77 12.73 -0.25
C ALA A 5 5.99 11.28 0.21
N ASP A 6 5.82 11.01 1.51
CA ASP A 6 5.92 9.67 2.10
C ASP A 6 4.90 8.70 1.47
N LEU A 7 3.63 9.10 1.44
CA LEU A 7 2.56 8.27 0.88
C LEU A 7 2.74 8.01 -0.62
N ILE A 8 3.02 9.03 -1.44
CA ILE A 8 3.19 8.83 -2.88
C ILE A 8 4.48 8.05 -3.20
N ALA A 9 5.56 8.28 -2.45
CA ALA A 9 6.80 7.53 -2.62
C ALA A 9 6.58 6.05 -2.31
N GLN A 10 5.95 5.74 -1.17
CA GLN A 10 5.65 4.36 -0.77
C GLN A 10 4.78 3.65 -1.82
N MET A 11 3.70 4.29 -2.28
CA MET A 11 2.76 3.67 -3.22
C MET A 11 3.29 3.58 -4.65
N SER A 12 4.21 4.48 -5.04
CA SER A 12 4.88 4.44 -6.33
C SER A 12 6.03 3.44 -6.41
N ASP A 13 6.46 2.91 -5.27
CA ASP A 13 7.57 1.98 -5.20
C ASP A 13 7.26 0.75 -6.06
N ARG A 14 8.24 0.35 -6.86
CA ARG A 14 8.16 -0.84 -7.70
C ARG A 14 7.82 -2.10 -6.87
N MET A 15 8.22 -2.17 -5.61
CA MET A 15 7.95 -3.31 -4.74
C MET A 15 6.83 -3.03 -3.73
N TYR A 16 5.99 -2.01 -3.95
CA TYR A 16 4.94 -1.62 -3.01
C TYR A 16 4.05 -2.79 -2.58
N LEU A 17 3.53 -3.56 -3.55
CA LEU A 17 2.62 -4.67 -3.27
C LEU A 17 3.32 -5.79 -2.51
N GLU A 18 4.54 -6.14 -2.89
CA GLU A 18 5.30 -7.19 -2.20
C GLU A 18 5.69 -6.75 -0.79
N LYS A 19 6.01 -5.47 -0.55
CA LYS A 19 6.20 -4.94 0.81
C LYS A 19 4.92 -5.00 1.65
N CYS A 20 3.77 -4.71 1.04
CA CYS A 20 2.48 -4.85 1.71
C CYS A 20 2.21 -6.31 2.12
N ARG A 21 2.47 -7.25 1.21
CA ARG A 21 2.29 -8.68 1.46
C ARG A 21 3.27 -9.22 2.50
N ASP A 22 4.55 -8.91 2.36
CA ASP A 22 5.62 -9.58 3.10
C ASP A 22 5.92 -8.94 4.47
N PHE A 23 5.54 -7.67 4.69
CA PHE A 23 5.87 -6.97 5.94
C PHE A 23 4.70 -6.21 6.55
N LEU A 24 3.95 -5.43 5.77
CA LEU A 24 2.93 -4.51 6.32
C LEU A 24 1.81 -5.23 7.07
N TYR A 25 1.42 -6.42 6.59
CA TYR A 25 0.40 -7.20 7.29
C TYR A 25 0.84 -7.60 8.70
N ASP A 26 2.09 -8.06 8.87
CA ASP A 26 2.63 -8.43 10.18
C ASP A 26 2.74 -7.20 11.10
N GLU A 27 3.14 -6.05 10.54
CA GLU A 27 3.11 -4.77 11.28
C GLU A 27 1.70 -4.42 11.75
N PHE A 28 0.67 -4.66 10.93
CA PHE A 28 -0.73 -4.45 11.33
C PHE A 28 -1.19 -5.42 12.41
N VAL A 29 -0.72 -6.67 12.40
CA VAL A 29 -1.00 -7.63 13.46
C VAL A 29 -0.36 -7.17 14.77
N TRP A 30 0.92 -6.80 14.75
CA TRP A 30 1.64 -6.32 15.94
C TRP A 30 1.06 -5.01 16.48
N GLY A 31 0.60 -4.13 15.59
CA GLY A 31 -0.05 -2.87 15.96
C GLY A 31 -1.52 -3.00 16.39
N GLY A 32 -2.11 -4.19 16.38
CA GLY A 32 -3.54 -4.38 16.67
C GLY A 32 -4.48 -3.75 15.64
N ILE A 33 -3.98 -3.44 14.44
CA ILE A 33 -4.75 -2.84 13.34
C ILE A 33 -5.48 -3.94 12.56
N ALA A 34 -4.86 -5.10 12.37
CA ALA A 34 -5.48 -6.22 11.66
C ALA A 34 -6.76 -6.70 12.36
N ARG A 35 -6.73 -6.71 13.70
CA ARG A 35 -7.84 -7.08 14.58
C ARG A 35 -7.92 -6.11 15.74
N GLU A 36 -8.98 -5.32 15.76
CA GLU A 36 -9.21 -4.31 16.79
C GLU A 36 -10.26 -4.81 17.78
N LYS A 37 -10.01 -4.64 19.08
CA LYS A 37 -11.04 -4.85 20.11
C LYS A 37 -11.69 -3.51 20.45
N LEU A 38 -12.98 -3.40 20.20
CA LEU A 38 -13.78 -2.24 20.56
C LEU A 38 -14.01 -2.17 22.07
N LEU A 39 -14.39 -0.99 22.57
CA LEU A 39 -14.65 -0.72 23.98
C LEU A 39 -15.79 -1.59 24.57
N ASP A 40 -16.70 -2.06 23.72
CA ASP A 40 -17.80 -2.95 24.10
C ASP A 40 -17.42 -4.44 24.07
N GLY A 41 -16.14 -4.76 23.85
CA GLY A 41 -15.62 -6.12 23.82
C GLY A 41 -15.78 -6.84 22.48
N ARG A 42 -16.42 -6.24 21.47
CA ARG A 42 -16.49 -6.81 20.12
C ARG A 42 -15.14 -6.74 19.42
N GLU A 43 -14.79 -7.80 18.69
CA GLU A 43 -13.63 -7.82 17.80
C GLU A 43 -14.04 -7.42 16.38
N VAL A 44 -13.31 -6.47 15.79
CA VAL A 44 -13.43 -6.07 14.40
C VAL A 44 -12.20 -6.59 13.66
N VAL A 45 -12.43 -7.44 12.65
CA VAL A 45 -11.37 -7.96 11.79
C VAL A 45 -11.25 -7.05 10.56
N ASN A 46 -10.28 -6.15 10.58
CA ASN A 46 -10.00 -5.23 9.48
C ASN A 46 -9.27 -5.96 8.34
N TYR A 47 -8.31 -6.83 8.67
CA TYR A 47 -7.53 -7.62 7.71
C TYR A 47 -7.36 -9.05 8.21
N ARG A 48 -7.73 -10.03 7.38
CA ARG A 48 -7.71 -11.46 7.72
C ARG A 48 -6.37 -12.14 7.44
N SER A 49 -5.66 -11.67 6.43
CA SER A 49 -4.37 -12.17 5.96
C SER A 49 -3.64 -11.10 5.13
N ALA A 50 -2.40 -11.39 4.73
CA ALA A 50 -1.64 -10.57 3.80
C ALA A 50 -2.34 -10.48 2.43
N GLU A 51 -2.94 -11.56 1.95
CA GLU A 51 -3.72 -11.58 0.71
C GLU A 51 -4.97 -10.69 0.83
N ASP A 52 -5.69 -10.75 1.96
CA ASP A 52 -6.85 -9.88 2.21
C ASP A 52 -6.44 -8.39 2.24
N LEU A 53 -5.26 -8.07 2.79
CA LEU A 53 -4.69 -6.72 2.71
C LEU A 53 -4.43 -6.29 1.25
N ILE A 54 -3.84 -7.17 0.44
CA ILE A 54 -3.58 -6.91 -0.98
C ILE A 54 -4.88 -6.69 -1.75
N VAL A 55 -5.88 -7.56 -1.57
CA VAL A 55 -7.19 -7.45 -2.23
C VAL A 55 -7.89 -6.14 -1.88
N LYS A 56 -7.73 -5.65 -0.64
CA LYS A 56 -8.32 -4.37 -0.18
C LYS A 56 -7.53 -3.12 -0.59
N THR A 57 -6.30 -3.27 -1.08
CA THR A 57 -5.40 -2.16 -1.39
C THR A 57 -5.95 -1.20 -2.47
N PRO A 58 -6.60 -1.65 -3.56
CA PRO A 58 -7.19 -0.74 -4.54
C PRO A 58 -8.28 0.16 -3.94
N ASP A 59 -9.15 -0.40 -3.10
CA ASP A 59 -10.20 0.37 -2.41
C ASP A 59 -9.60 1.35 -1.40
N TYR A 60 -8.56 0.94 -0.67
CA TYR A 60 -7.81 1.83 0.21
C TYR A 60 -7.23 3.02 -0.55
N TYR A 61 -6.62 2.79 -1.72
CA TYR A 61 -6.08 3.87 -2.55
C TYR A 61 -7.18 4.87 -2.96
N GLU A 62 -8.26 4.38 -3.56
CA GLU A 62 -9.32 5.22 -4.12
C GLU A 62 -10.07 6.03 -3.07
N ARG A 63 -10.33 5.42 -1.91
CA ARG A 63 -11.21 6.00 -0.88
C ARG A 63 -10.45 6.74 0.20
N VAL A 64 -9.27 6.26 0.58
CA VAL A 64 -8.49 6.79 1.70
C VAL A 64 -7.28 7.57 1.22
N ALA A 65 -6.37 6.94 0.47
CA ALA A 65 -5.09 7.54 0.10
C ALA A 65 -5.31 8.78 -0.79
N ARG A 66 -6.07 8.64 -1.88
CA ARG A 66 -6.38 9.74 -2.81
C ARG A 66 -7.09 10.89 -2.11
N THR A 67 -8.12 10.59 -1.32
CA THR A 67 -8.82 11.61 -0.50
C THR A 67 -7.87 12.34 0.44
N ARG A 68 -6.90 11.65 1.04
CA ARG A 68 -5.91 12.24 1.95
C ARG A 68 -4.95 13.16 1.20
N ILE A 69 -4.48 12.74 0.03
CA ILE A 69 -3.62 13.54 -0.87
C ILE A 69 -4.36 14.82 -1.30
N ASP A 70 -5.58 14.67 -1.80
CA ASP A 70 -6.36 15.77 -2.39
C ASP A 70 -6.85 16.76 -1.32
N ARG A 71 -7.44 16.26 -0.23
CA ARG A 71 -8.19 17.12 0.71
C ARG A 71 -7.42 17.47 1.98
N LYS A 72 -6.59 16.56 2.49
CA LYS A 72 -5.94 16.73 3.79
C LYS A 72 -4.49 17.20 3.68
N LEU A 73 -3.86 17.01 2.53
CA LEU A 73 -2.47 17.36 2.32
C LEU A 73 -2.26 18.44 1.23
N GLY A 74 -3.35 19.04 0.75
CA GLY A 74 -3.35 20.26 -0.06
C GLY A 74 -2.96 20.08 -1.53
N SER A 75 -3.11 18.88 -2.10
CA SER A 75 -2.77 18.58 -3.51
C SER A 75 -1.36 19.00 -3.90
N VAL A 76 -0.41 18.85 -2.98
CA VAL A 76 0.99 19.25 -3.18
C VAL A 76 1.76 18.27 -4.07
N ASP A 77 1.16 17.14 -4.44
CA ASP A 77 1.72 16.19 -5.40
C ASP A 77 1.86 16.79 -6.81
N ARG A 78 1.08 17.82 -7.17
CA ARG A 78 1.25 18.59 -8.41
C ARG A 78 2.63 19.23 -8.57
N TYR A 79 3.36 19.48 -7.49
CA TYR A 79 4.73 20.01 -7.57
C TYR A 79 5.70 18.99 -8.19
N ALA A 80 5.35 17.69 -8.20
CA ALA A 80 6.11 16.69 -8.93
C ALA A 80 6.10 16.96 -10.45
N GLU A 81 5.02 17.53 -11.00
CA GLU A 81 4.94 17.89 -12.42
C GLU A 81 6.00 18.92 -12.78
N ALA A 82 6.16 19.96 -11.95
CA ALA A 82 7.22 20.96 -12.14
C ALA A 82 8.63 20.34 -12.05
N HIS A 83 8.82 19.35 -11.18
CA HIS A 83 10.09 18.64 -11.03
C HIS A 83 10.42 17.73 -12.23
N PHE A 84 9.42 17.05 -12.79
CA PHE A 84 9.60 16.09 -13.89
C PHE A 84 9.35 16.68 -15.29
N GLY A 85 9.15 18.01 -15.41
CA GLY A 85 8.95 18.65 -16.70
C GLY A 85 7.54 18.46 -17.30
N GLY A 86 6.53 18.27 -16.45
CA GLY A 86 5.11 18.30 -16.80
C GLY A 86 4.33 17.05 -16.38
N ALA A 87 4.97 15.88 -16.28
CA ALA A 87 4.29 14.64 -15.91
C ALA A 87 4.47 14.30 -14.42
N ASN A 88 3.42 13.87 -13.74
CA ASN A 88 3.55 13.31 -12.40
C ASN A 88 3.89 11.80 -12.48
N LEU A 89 5.19 11.48 -12.49
CA LEU A 89 5.67 10.10 -12.60
C LEU A 89 5.26 9.22 -11.40
N TYR A 90 5.11 9.81 -10.20
CA TYR A 90 4.60 9.10 -9.03
C TYR A 90 3.16 8.63 -9.24
N GLN A 91 2.27 9.53 -9.67
CA GLN A 91 0.88 9.17 -9.96
C GLN A 91 0.77 8.14 -11.08
N SER A 92 1.60 8.26 -12.11
CA SER A 92 1.65 7.29 -13.22
C SER A 92 2.04 5.90 -12.73
N ALA A 93 3.05 5.80 -11.86
CA ALA A 93 3.48 4.54 -11.27
C ALA A 93 2.39 3.93 -10.38
N ILE A 94 1.75 4.74 -9.53
CA ILE A 94 0.65 4.29 -8.66
C ILE A 94 -0.52 3.77 -9.50
N ALA A 95 -0.94 4.51 -10.52
CA ALA A 95 -2.03 4.12 -11.41
C ALA A 95 -1.75 2.78 -12.11
N ASN A 96 -0.53 2.59 -12.62
CA ASN A 96 -0.10 1.33 -13.23
C ASN A 96 -0.11 0.17 -12.22
N THR A 97 0.38 0.40 -11.00
CA THR A 97 0.37 -0.61 -9.93
C THR A 97 -1.05 -1.01 -9.55
N MET A 98 -1.97 -0.05 -9.40
CA MET A 98 -3.38 -0.33 -9.10
C MET A 98 -4.09 -1.04 -10.26
N LEU A 99 -3.79 -0.67 -11.51
CA LEU A 99 -4.34 -1.35 -12.68
C LEU A 99 -3.85 -2.80 -12.75
N PHE A 100 -2.55 -3.03 -12.58
CA PHE A 100 -1.97 -4.38 -12.52
C PHE A 100 -2.61 -5.21 -11.41
N LEU A 101 -2.74 -4.64 -10.21
CA LEU A 101 -3.32 -5.34 -9.07
C LEU A 101 -4.78 -5.74 -9.32
N ARG A 102 -5.60 -4.85 -9.92
CA ARG A 102 -6.97 -5.20 -10.29
C ARG A 102 -7.05 -6.41 -11.21
N HIS A 103 -6.23 -6.45 -12.27
CA HIS A 103 -6.19 -7.61 -13.17
C HIS A 103 -5.77 -8.89 -12.43
N VAL A 104 -4.77 -8.77 -11.55
CA VAL A 104 -4.29 -9.90 -10.73
C VAL A 104 -5.39 -10.44 -9.80
N ILE A 105 -6.22 -9.56 -9.23
CA ILE A 105 -7.37 -9.94 -8.38
C ILE A 105 -8.48 -10.55 -9.23
N ASP A 106 -8.82 -9.93 -10.37
CA ASP A 106 -9.88 -10.40 -11.27
C ASP A 106 -9.54 -11.79 -11.85
N ASP A 107 -8.26 -12.07 -12.09
CA ASP A 107 -7.74 -13.37 -12.53
C ASP A 107 -7.54 -14.39 -11.38
N ASP A 108 -7.73 -13.99 -10.12
CA ASP A 108 -7.40 -14.77 -8.90
C ASP A 108 -5.96 -15.33 -8.88
N ASP A 109 -5.00 -14.58 -9.44
CA ASP A 109 -3.61 -15.01 -9.63
C ASP A 109 -2.61 -14.11 -8.89
N LEU A 110 -2.74 -14.06 -7.56
CA LEU A 110 -1.81 -13.32 -6.69
C LEU A 110 -0.35 -13.80 -6.82
N ALA A 111 -0.11 -15.00 -7.35
CA ALA A 111 1.23 -15.52 -7.61
C ALA A 111 1.99 -14.71 -8.69
N ARG A 112 1.32 -13.81 -9.41
CA ARG A 112 1.95 -12.83 -10.31
C ARG A 112 2.73 -11.74 -9.56
N LEU A 113 2.56 -11.61 -8.25
CA LEU A 113 3.39 -10.76 -7.38
C LEU A 113 4.76 -11.43 -7.12
N ARG A 114 5.65 -11.35 -8.12
CA ARG A 114 6.89 -12.15 -8.19
C ARG A 114 8.13 -11.47 -7.61
N ARG A 115 8.07 -10.20 -7.22
CA ARG A 115 9.27 -9.51 -6.74
C ARG A 115 9.60 -10.00 -5.33
N ILE A 116 10.89 -10.09 -5.04
CA ILE A 116 11.38 -10.47 -3.72
C ILE A 116 11.79 -9.19 -3.03
N CYS A 117 11.13 -8.88 -1.92
CA CYS A 117 11.59 -7.84 -1.04
C CYS A 117 12.64 -8.42 -0.09
N TYR A 118 13.75 -7.71 0.08
CA TYR A 118 14.67 -7.96 1.18
C TYR A 118 14.39 -6.95 2.29
N SER A 119 14.27 -7.45 3.52
CA SER A 119 14.34 -6.60 4.70
C SER A 119 15.74 -6.71 5.29
N LEU A 120 16.36 -5.57 5.61
CA LEU A 120 17.60 -5.55 6.39
C LEU A 120 17.41 -6.09 7.81
N SER A 121 16.16 -6.23 8.26
CA SER A 121 15.77 -6.81 9.54
C SER A 121 15.32 -8.27 9.44
N ALA A 122 15.30 -8.86 8.24
CA ALA A 122 15.02 -10.28 8.10
C ALA A 122 16.17 -11.09 8.73
N LYS A 123 15.89 -11.81 9.81
CA LYS A 123 16.84 -12.82 10.31
C LYS A 123 17.00 -13.88 9.22
N ALA A 124 18.24 -14.22 8.90
CA ALA A 124 18.52 -15.37 8.04
C ALA A 124 17.80 -16.58 8.65
N ALA A 125 17.02 -17.30 7.84
CA ALA A 125 16.41 -18.54 8.26
C ALA A 125 17.53 -19.50 8.68
N GLU A 126 17.61 -19.81 9.98
CA GLU A 126 18.47 -20.87 10.47
C GLU A 126 17.92 -22.19 9.92
N GLY A 127 18.72 -22.84 9.06
CA GLY A 127 18.42 -24.13 8.45
C GLY A 127 18.76 -25.32 9.32
#